data_AF-A0A6M3JKW1-F1
#
_entry.id   AF-A0A6M3JKW1-F1
#
_cell.length_a   1.000
_cell.length_b   1.000
_cell.length_c   1.000
_cell.angle_alpha   90.00
_cell.angle_beta   90.00
_cell.angle_gamma   90.00
#
_symmetry.space_group_name_H-M   'P 1'
#
loop_
_entity.id
_entity.type
_entity.pdbx_description
1 polymer ?
#
loop_
_entity_poly.entity_id
_entity_poly.type
_entity_poly.pdbx_seq_one_letter_code
_entity_poly.pdbx_strand_id
1 'polypeptide(L)'
;IPDGKIILHLCNNRRCCNPKHLKCSTRSENIRMAYRDGLKTHVEGKPSRFYEGEIWLIRRLHNAGFHKETIGAMFKCSRQQVHYLINNTPNILRT
;
A
#
# COMPACT_ATOMS: atom_id res chain seq x y z
N ILE A 1 5.50 26.07 12.92
CA ILE A 1 5.92 25.49 11.62
C ILE A 1 5.05 26.16 10.55
N PRO A 2 5.59 26.65 9.42
CA PRO A 2 4.79 27.30 8.39
C PRO A 2 3.70 26.38 7.84
N ASP A 3 2.60 26.94 7.36
CA ASP A 3 1.49 26.16 6.82
C ASP A 3 1.92 25.26 5.65
N GLY A 4 1.40 24.03 5.66
CA GLY A 4 1.76 23.01 4.66
C GLY A 4 3.17 22.42 4.79
N LYS A 5 3.95 22.84 5.80
CA LYS A 5 5.26 22.25 6.11
C LYS A 5 5.18 21.23 7.24
N ILE A 6 6.11 20.29 7.21
CA ILE A 6 6.30 19.24 8.21
C ILE A 6 7.77 19.18 8.63
N ILE A 7 8.03 18.65 9.83
CA ILE A 7 9.39 18.40 10.29
C ILE A 7 9.84 17.01 9.85
N LEU A 8 10.96 16.99 9.12
CA LEU A 8 11.63 15.81 8.62
C LEU A 8 12.81 15.46 9.52
N HIS A 9 13.00 14.17 9.80
CA HIS A 9 14.19 13.67 10.50
C HIS A 9 15.22 13.23 9.47
N LEU A 10 16.34 13.95 9.36
CA LEU A 10 17.42 13.65 8.41
C LEU A 10 18.12 12.30 8.70
N CYS A 11 18.05 11.83 9.95
CA CYS A 11 18.66 10.61 10.42
C CYS A 11 17.72 9.39 10.44
N ASN A 12 16.46 9.55 10.05
CA ASN A 12 15.41 8.51 10.10
C ASN A 12 15.10 7.92 11.49
N ASN A 13 15.69 8.45 12.56
CA ASN A 13 15.36 8.08 13.92
C ASN A 13 14.20 8.94 14.46
N ARG A 14 13.02 8.33 14.62
CA ARG A 14 11.79 8.99 15.08
C ARG A 14 11.87 9.56 16.50
N ARG A 15 12.81 9.10 17.32
CA ARG A 15 13.03 9.59 18.70
C ARG A 15 14.06 10.73 18.77
N CYS A 16 14.69 11.09 17.66
CA CYS A 16 15.76 12.10 17.65
C CYS A 16 15.19 13.51 17.79
N CYS A 17 15.65 14.26 18.79
CA CYS A 17 15.27 15.66 19.02
C CYS A 17 16.40 16.66 18.76
N ASN A 18 17.57 16.22 18.26
CA ASN A 18 18.68 17.10 17.94
C ASN A 18 18.26 18.07 16.82
N PRO A 19 18.24 19.40 17.05
CA PRO A 19 17.80 20.38 16.06
C PRO A 19 18.57 20.29 14.73
N LYS A 20 19.85 19.87 14.76
CA LYS A 20 20.67 19.68 13.54
C LYS A 20 20.17 18.54 12.65
N HIS A 21 19.38 17.61 13.20
CA HIS A 21 18.80 16.49 12.46
C HIS A 21 17.36 16.75 12.02
N LEU A 22 16.79 17.93 12.32
CA LEU A 22 15.43 18.30 11.98
C LEU A 22 15.44 19.33 10.85
N LYS A 23 14.59 19.11 9.83
CA LYS A 23 14.43 20.04 8.70
C LYS A 23 12.96 20.36 8.47
N CYS A 24 12.62 21.63 8.34
CA CYS A 24 11.31 22.07 7.88
C CYS A 24 11.21 21.81 6.36
N SER A 25 10.28 20.95 5.94
CA SER A 25 10.15 20.48 4.56
C SER A 25 8.68 20.34 4.16
N THR A 26 8.42 20.05 2.90
CA THR A 26 7.11 19.68 2.38
C THR A 26 6.84 18.19 2.55
N ARG A 27 5.57 17.79 2.45
CA ARG A 27 5.17 16.37 2.41
C ARG A 27 5.79 15.63 1.22
N SER A 28 5.92 16.28 0.06
CA SER A 28 6.52 15.70 -1.14
C SER A 28 8.01 15.38 -0.95
N GLU A 29 8.76 16.27 -0.29
CA GLU A 29 10.18 16.03 0.04
C GLU A 29 10.35 14.89 1.05
N ASN A 30 9.49 14.80 2.07
CA ASN A 30 9.49 13.67 3.01
C ASN A 30 9.28 12.32 2.30
N ILE A 31 8.34 12.27 1.36
CA ILE A 31 8.09 11.07 0.56
C ILE A 31 9.34 10.73 -0.27
N ARG A 32 9.91 11.71 -0.98
CA ARG A 32 11.13 11.51 -1.78
C ARG A 32 12.30 10.99 -0.94
N MET A 33 12.50 11.56 0.26
CA MET A 33 13.54 11.11 1.18
C MET A 33 13.29 9.67 1.66
N ALA A 34 12.04 9.33 2.02
CA ALA A 34 11.69 7.98 2.43
C ALA A 34 11.94 6.93 1.32
N TYR A 35 11.73 7.29 0.05
CA TYR A 35 12.09 6.44 -1.10
C TYR A 35 13.61 6.32 -1.26
N ARG A 36 14.35 7.44 -1.23
CA ARG A 36 15.82 7.46 -1.30
C ARG A 36 16.45 6.58 -0.22
N ASP A 37 15.90 6.64 0.99
CA ASP A 37 16.42 5.93 2.16
C ASP A 37 15.87 4.50 2.29
N GLY A 38 15.10 4.02 1.31
CA GLY A 38 14.58 2.65 1.29
C GLY A 38 13.55 2.33 2.38
N LEU A 39 12.94 3.35 2.99
CA LEU A 39 11.95 3.19 4.07
C LEU A 39 10.55 2.82 3.56
N LYS A 40 10.33 2.92 2.25
CA LYS A 40 9.07 2.51 1.60
C LYS A 40 9.20 1.08 1.09
N THR A 41 8.35 0.20 1.60
CA THR A 41 8.28 -1.21 1.18
C THR A 41 7.37 -1.43 -0.03
N HIS A 42 6.54 -0.44 -0.37
CA HIS A 42 5.71 -0.48 -1.57
C HIS A 42 6.51 0.01 -2.77
N VAL A 43 6.86 -0.93 -3.64
CA VAL A 43 7.50 -0.64 -4.93
C VAL A 43 6.40 -0.36 -5.94
N GLU A 44 6.45 0.83 -6.54
CA GLU A 44 5.53 1.21 -7.60
C GLU A 44 5.61 0.22 -8.76
N GLY A 45 4.46 -0.17 -9.31
CA GLY A 45 4.39 -1.14 -10.41
C GLY A 45 4.61 -2.61 -10.00
N LYS A 46 4.89 -2.92 -8.73
CA LYS A 46 4.94 -4.30 -8.26
C LYS A 46 3.55 -4.95 -8.44
N PRO A 47 3.46 -6.09 -9.15
CA PRO A 47 2.18 -6.75 -9.32
C PRO A 47 1.65 -7.26 -7.96
N SER A 48 0.33 -7.30 -7.87
CA SER A 48 -0.40 -8.02 -6.84
C SER A 48 0.05 -9.48 -6.79
N ARG A 49 -0.05 -10.11 -5.62
CA ARG A 49 0.22 -11.54 -5.45
C ARG A 49 -0.77 -12.46 -6.16
N PHE A 50 -1.87 -11.89 -6.67
CA PHE A 50 -2.95 -12.64 -7.31
C PHE A 50 -2.69 -12.81 -8.81
N TYR A 51 -2.99 -14.00 -9.29
CA TYR A 51 -3.02 -14.31 -10.71
C TYR A 51 -4.37 -13.95 -11.34
N GLU A 52 -4.39 -13.81 -12.66
CA GLU A 52 -5.61 -13.54 -13.43
C GLU A 52 -6.73 -14.55 -13.18
N GLY A 53 -6.40 -15.85 -13.15
CA GLY A 53 -7.37 -16.91 -12.87
C GLY A 53 -7.97 -16.84 -11.46
N GLU A 54 -7.19 -16.43 -10.46
CA GLU A 54 -7.71 -16.25 -9.09
C GLU A 54 -8.70 -15.09 -9.03
N ILE A 55 -8.43 -13.99 -9.73
CA ILE A 55 -9.33 -12.83 -9.76
C ILE A 55 -10.62 -13.16 -10.49
N TRP A 56 -10.52 -13.91 -11.59
CA TRP A 56 -11.69 -14.43 -12.28
C TRP A 56 -12.56 -15.25 -11.33
N LEU A 57 -11.96 -16.18 -10.56
CA LEU A 57 -12.70 -17.04 -9.64
C LEU A 57 -13.29 -16.25 -8.46
N ILE A 58 -12.56 -15.30 -7.89
CA ILE A 58 -13.05 -14.39 -6.84
C ILE A 58 -14.30 -13.64 -7.31
N ARG A 59 -14.26 -13.07 -8.53
CA ARG A 59 -15.41 -12.35 -9.11
C ARG A 59 -16.58 -13.28 -9.40
N ARG A 60 -16.31 -14.49 -9.89
CA ARG A 60 -17.32 -15.51 -10.16
C ARG A 60 -18.05 -15.94 -8.88
N LEU A 61 -17.32 -16.21 -7.80
CA LEU A 61 -17.88 -16.59 -6.50
C LEU A 61 -18.72 -15.45 -5.88
N HIS A 62 -18.26 -14.22 -5.97
CA HIS A 62 -19.05 -13.07 -5.51
C HIS A 62 -20.38 -12.94 -6.26
N ASN A 63 -20.35 -13.11 -7.59
CA ASN A 63 -21.55 -13.06 -8.42
C ASN A 63 -22.49 -14.25 -8.16
N ALA A 64 -21.98 -15.38 -7.67
CA ALA A 64 -22.77 -16.50 -7.20
C ALA A 64 -23.37 -16.31 -5.79
N GLY A 65 -23.14 -15.15 -5.15
CA GLY A 65 -23.72 -14.79 -3.86
C GLY A 65 -22.88 -15.17 -2.64
N PHE A 66 -21.65 -15.66 -2.83
CA PHE A 66 -20.79 -16.00 -1.70
C PHE A 66 -20.38 -14.76 -0.90
N HIS A 67 -20.35 -14.89 0.43
CA HIS A 67 -19.94 -13.79 1.30
C HIS A 67 -18.44 -13.48 1.13
N LYS A 68 -18.10 -12.18 1.18
CA LYS A 68 -16.73 -11.70 0.95
C LYS A 68 -15.73 -12.24 1.98
N GLU A 69 -16.19 -12.53 3.21
CA GLU A 69 -15.36 -13.15 4.24
C GLU A 69 -15.02 -14.61 3.90
N THR A 70 -16.00 -15.37 3.39
CA THR A 70 -15.79 -16.74 2.94
C THR A 70 -14.80 -16.79 1.77
N ILE A 71 -14.99 -15.92 0.78
CA ILE A 71 -14.06 -15.78 -0.35
C ILE A 71 -12.67 -15.37 0.16
N GLY A 72 -12.59 -14.41 1.09
CA GLY A 72 -11.32 -13.98 1.68
C GLY A 72 -10.57 -15.13 2.36
N ALA A 73 -11.29 -15.94 3.13
CA ALA A 73 -10.73 -17.12 3.78
C ALA A 73 -10.19 -18.14 2.75
N MET A 74 -10.94 -18.42 1.68
CA MET A 74 -10.50 -19.34 0.60
C MET A 74 -9.18 -18.89 -0.05
N PHE A 75 -9.03 -17.59 -0.29
CA PHE A 75 -7.87 -17.01 -0.96
C PHE A 75 -6.81 -16.45 -0.01
N LYS A 76 -6.95 -16.66 1.30
CA LYS A 76 -6.06 -16.14 2.36
C LYS A 76 -5.85 -14.61 2.25
N CYS A 77 -6.93 -13.87 2.10
CA CYS A 77 -6.95 -12.41 2.05
C CYS A 77 -8.08 -11.80 2.87
N SER A 78 -7.96 -10.51 3.18
CA SER A 78 -8.98 -9.82 3.98
C SER A 78 -10.24 -9.55 3.16
N ARG A 79 -11.39 -9.42 3.84
CA ARG A 79 -12.65 -8.96 3.23
C ARG A 79 -12.49 -7.68 2.42
N GLN A 80 -11.66 -6.74 2.90
CA GLN A 80 -11.36 -5.50 2.21
C GLN A 80 -10.56 -5.73 0.93
N GLN A 81 -9.59 -6.64 0.97
CA GLN A 81 -8.83 -7.01 -0.22
C GLN A 81 -9.73 -7.67 -1.27
N VAL A 82 -10.66 -8.55 -0.87
CA VAL A 82 -11.68 -9.11 -1.77
C VAL A 82 -12.55 -8.01 -2.38
N HIS A 83 -13.05 -7.07 -1.58
CA HIS A 83 -13.81 -5.92 -2.07
C HIS A 83 -13.01 -5.11 -3.11
N TYR A 84 -11.73 -4.86 -2.87
CA TYR A 84 -10.87 -4.16 -3.82
C TYR A 84 -10.74 -4.92 -5.15
N LEU A 85 -10.48 -6.23 -5.11
CA LEU A 85 -10.31 -7.08 -6.30
C LEU A 85 -11.59 -7.19 -7.16
N ILE A 86 -12.75 -7.11 -6.51
CA ILE A 86 -14.05 -7.11 -7.20
C ILE A 86 -14.26 -5.78 -7.93
N ASN A 87 -13.98 -4.65 -7.27
CA ASN A 87 -14.38 -3.33 -7.76
C ASN A 87 -13.29 -2.58 -8.55
N ASN A 88 -12.06 -3.11 -8.62
CA ASN A 88 -10.94 -2.46 -9.28
C ASN A 88 -10.22 -3.43 -10.24
N THR A 89 -9.38 -2.85 -11.10
CA THR A 89 -8.45 -3.58 -11.97
C THR A 89 -7.05 -3.57 -11.35
N PRO A 90 -6.71 -4.54 -10.49
CA PRO A 90 -5.38 -4.62 -9.91
C PRO A 90 -4.32 -4.89 -10.97
N ASN A 91 -3.10 -4.39 -10.76
CA ASN A 91 -1.91 -4.85 -11.46
C ASN A 91 -1.61 -6.29 -10.99
N ILE A 92 -1.59 -7.28 -11.88
CA ILE A 92 -1.64 -8.72 -11.52
C ILE A 92 -0.60 -9.53 -12.26
N LEU A 93 -0.31 -10.71 -11.73
CA LEU A 93 0.53 -11.70 -12.40
C LEU A 93 -0.27 -12.36 -13.53
N ARG A 94 0.32 -12.41 -14.73
CA ARG A 94 -0.19 -13.17 -15.86
C ARG A 94 0.50 -14.52 -15.91
N THR A 95 -0.27 -15.59 -16.03
CA THR A 95 0.19 -16.96 -16.31
C THR A 95 0.23 -17.20 -17.81
#